data_AF-A0AAV2FNC8-F1
#
_entry.id   AF-A0AAV2FNC8-F1
#
_cell.length_a   1.000
_cell.length_b   1.000
_cell.length_c   1.000
_cell.angle_alpha   90.00
_cell.angle_beta   90.00
_cell.angle_gamma   90.00
#
_symmetry.space_group_name_H-M   'P 1'
#
loop_
_entity.id
_entity.type
_entity.pdbx_description
1 polymer ?
#
loop_
_entity_poly.entity_id
_entity_poly.type
_entity_poly.pdbx_seq_one_letter_code
_entity_poly.pdbx_strand_id
1 'polypeptide(L)'
;MSDDLLEKVSAFGERLKIGGAEMGRKMTAGMSSMSFKMKELFQGPNQTDKIVEEATAETLEEPDWAMNLEICDMINQEKINSVELVRGIKKRIVVKSARVQYLALVLLETCVKNCEKAFSEVAAERVLDEMVRLIDDPQTVVNNRNKALILIEAWGESSSELRYLPVYEETYKSLKSRGIRFPGRDNESLVPIFTPPRSISAPEVDANLAEQTHHEVVVESLTAEQTKEAFDVARNSIELLTTVLSSSPGQDALKDDLTSTLVQQCRQCQSTVQRIIETAGDNEALLFEALNVNDEILKALSKYEEMERPSAVHSEPEPAMIPVAVEAEDSPTHAKEADALIRKPAGSRVGAHGEGSNDDMMDDLDEMIFGKKGGANTSSEDPKKPPSSSSSSKDDLISF
;
A
#
# COMPACT_ATOMS: atom_id res chain seq x y z
N MET A 1 41.92 -60.39 -30.39
CA MET A 1 40.57 -60.67 -29.83
C MET A 1 40.55 -60.62 -28.30
N SER A 2 41.70 -60.56 -27.62
CA SER A 2 41.82 -60.54 -26.17
C SER A 2 41.67 -59.15 -25.53
N ASP A 3 42.03 -58.08 -26.24
CA ASP A 3 41.99 -56.71 -25.69
C ASP A 3 40.56 -56.15 -25.57
N ASP A 4 39.67 -56.53 -26.49
CA ASP A 4 38.25 -56.07 -26.51
C ASP A 4 37.41 -56.67 -25.35
N LEU A 5 37.84 -57.80 -24.79
CA LEU A 5 37.19 -58.40 -23.61
C LEU A 5 37.62 -57.70 -22.31
N LEU A 6 38.88 -57.28 -22.22
CA LEU A 6 39.39 -56.60 -21.03
C LEU A 6 38.77 -55.20 -20.88
N GLU A 7 38.58 -54.50 -22.00
CA GLU A 7 37.93 -53.19 -22.04
C GLU A 7 36.44 -53.28 -21.68
N LYS A 8 35.73 -54.30 -22.17
CA LYS A 8 34.31 -54.55 -21.82
C LYS A 8 34.12 -54.93 -20.35
N VAL A 9 35.04 -55.69 -19.76
CA VAL A 9 35.00 -56.01 -18.32
C VAL A 9 35.30 -54.77 -17.46
N SER A 10 36.23 -53.92 -17.91
CA SER A 10 36.53 -52.65 -17.23
C SER A 10 35.33 -51.68 -17.28
N ALA A 11 34.70 -51.52 -18.45
CA ALA A 11 33.53 -50.67 -18.63
C ALA A 11 32.30 -51.16 -17.85
N PHE A 12 32.13 -52.49 -17.72
CA PHE A 12 31.08 -53.06 -16.87
C PHE A 12 31.35 -52.83 -15.37
N GLY A 13 32.61 -52.94 -14.95
CA GLY A 13 33.05 -52.63 -13.59
C GLY A 13 32.84 -51.17 -13.19
N GLU A 14 33.11 -50.23 -14.10
CA GLU A 14 32.89 -48.80 -13.86
C GLU A 14 31.39 -48.45 -13.75
N ARG A 15 30.54 -49.04 -14.61
CA ARG A 15 29.08 -48.85 -14.54
C ARG A 15 28.47 -49.39 -13.24
N LEU A 16 28.94 -50.54 -12.75
CA LEU A 16 28.51 -51.10 -11.46
C LEU A 16 28.95 -50.22 -10.27
N LYS A 17 30.15 -49.63 -10.36
CA LYS A 17 30.69 -48.75 -9.32
C LYS A 17 29.93 -47.41 -9.25
N ILE A 18 29.49 -46.88 -10.39
CA ILE A 18 28.65 -45.68 -10.47
C ILE A 18 27.24 -45.94 -9.92
N GLY A 19 26.63 -47.09 -10.26
CA GLY A 19 25.31 -47.47 -9.74
C GLY A 19 25.29 -47.69 -8.22
N GLY A 20 26.33 -48.30 -7.65
CA GLY A 20 26.46 -48.49 -6.20
C GLY A 20 26.67 -47.18 -5.42
N ALA A 21 27.43 -46.22 -5.99
CA ALA A 21 27.67 -44.92 -5.35
C ALA A 21 26.46 -43.97 -5.40
N GLU A 22 25.60 -44.10 -6.39
CA GLU A 22 24.35 -43.33 -6.49
C GLU A 22 23.26 -43.89 -5.57
N MET A 23 23.16 -45.22 -5.47
CA MET A 23 22.22 -45.87 -4.56
C MET A 23 22.60 -45.67 -3.09
N GLY A 24 23.90 -45.69 -2.77
CA GLY A 24 24.41 -45.35 -1.43
C GLY A 24 24.11 -43.90 -1.02
N ARG A 25 24.28 -42.93 -1.93
CA ARG A 25 23.92 -41.52 -1.66
C ARG A 25 22.42 -41.32 -1.42
N LYS A 26 21.55 -42.01 -2.18
CA LYS A 26 20.09 -41.96 -1.99
C LYS A 26 19.65 -42.63 -0.67
N MET A 27 20.27 -43.74 -0.28
CA MET A 27 20.01 -44.39 1.01
C MET A 27 20.48 -43.54 2.20
N THR A 28 21.64 -42.88 2.12
CA THR A 28 22.13 -41.96 3.15
C THR A 28 21.25 -40.72 3.27
N ALA A 29 20.84 -40.10 2.16
CA ALA A 29 19.91 -38.97 2.18
C ALA A 29 18.55 -39.33 2.80
N GLY A 30 18.04 -40.54 2.53
CA GLY A 30 16.82 -41.07 3.15
C GLY A 30 16.96 -41.27 4.67
N MET A 31 18.08 -41.83 5.14
CA MET A 31 18.35 -41.98 6.58
C MET A 31 18.59 -40.65 7.30
N SER A 32 19.26 -39.67 6.65
CA SER A 32 19.45 -38.33 7.22
C SER A 32 18.13 -37.58 7.39
N SER A 33 17.21 -37.67 6.42
CA SER A 33 15.87 -37.07 6.52
C SER A 33 15.03 -37.73 7.62
N MET A 34 15.11 -39.06 7.74
CA MET A 34 14.38 -39.81 8.77
C MET A 34 14.96 -39.57 10.18
N SER A 35 16.28 -39.42 10.30
CA SER A 35 16.97 -39.05 11.55
C SER A 35 16.61 -37.62 11.99
N PHE A 36 16.48 -36.68 11.06
CA PHE A 36 16.05 -35.31 11.36
C PHE A 36 14.59 -35.29 11.88
N LYS A 37 13.68 -35.98 11.18
CA LYS A 37 12.28 -36.12 11.61
C LYS A 37 12.11 -36.92 12.90
N MET A 38 12.95 -37.93 13.14
CA MET A 38 12.90 -38.73 14.37
C MET A 38 13.52 -37.98 15.56
N LYS A 39 14.53 -37.14 15.32
CA LYS A 39 15.08 -36.22 16.34
C LYS A 39 14.05 -35.17 16.75
N GLU A 40 13.24 -34.68 15.81
CA GLU A 40 12.12 -33.77 16.06
C GLU A 40 10.99 -34.40 16.91
N LEU A 41 10.78 -35.72 16.81
CA LEU A 41 9.78 -36.45 17.62
C LEU A 41 10.22 -36.77 19.05
N PHE A 42 11.52 -36.73 19.36
CA PHE A 42 12.08 -37.09 20.67
C PHE A 42 12.67 -35.91 21.46
N GLN A 43 12.73 -34.72 20.87
CA GLN A 43 13.08 -33.50 21.60
C GLN A 43 11.83 -32.97 22.31
N GLY A 44 11.89 -32.83 23.64
CA GLY A 44 10.90 -32.11 24.43
C GLY A 44 10.66 -30.69 23.89
N PRO A 45 9.61 -29.98 24.34
CA PRO A 45 9.19 -28.71 23.75
C PRO A 45 10.40 -27.80 23.56
N ASN A 46 10.71 -27.50 22.30
CA ASN A 46 11.89 -26.74 21.93
C ASN A 46 11.82 -25.39 22.64
N GLN A 47 12.89 -25.01 23.34
CA GLN A 47 12.95 -23.72 24.04
C GLN A 47 12.58 -22.56 23.10
N THR A 48 13.01 -22.66 21.84
CA THR A 48 12.66 -21.70 20.78
C THR A 48 11.17 -21.72 20.44
N ASP A 49 10.51 -22.89 20.40
CA ASP A 49 9.07 -22.98 20.16
C ASP A 49 8.29 -22.29 21.29
N LYS A 50 8.70 -22.44 22.56
CA LYS A 50 8.05 -21.77 23.70
C LYS A 50 8.14 -20.25 23.62
N ILE A 51 9.34 -19.74 23.32
CA ILE A 51 9.58 -18.29 23.15
C ILE A 51 8.67 -17.72 22.05
N VAL A 52 8.52 -18.45 20.94
CA VAL A 52 7.61 -18.06 19.85
C VAL A 52 6.15 -18.13 20.29
N GLU A 53 5.75 -19.16 21.04
CA GLU A 53 4.39 -19.28 21.57
C GLU A 53 4.04 -18.15 22.53
N GLU A 54 4.98 -17.72 23.37
CA GLU A 54 4.83 -16.60 24.30
C GLU A 54 4.71 -15.26 23.55
N ALA A 55 5.63 -14.98 22.62
CA ALA A 55 5.61 -13.76 21.80
C ALA A 55 4.38 -13.65 20.87
N THR A 56 3.69 -14.77 20.63
CA THR A 56 2.49 -14.84 19.79
C THR A 56 1.29 -15.43 20.54
N ALA A 57 1.25 -15.25 21.87
CA ALA A 57 0.17 -15.76 22.69
C ALA A 57 -1.16 -15.09 22.33
N GLU A 58 -2.24 -15.87 22.26
CA GLU A 58 -3.57 -15.37 21.87
C GLU A 58 -4.13 -14.34 22.87
N THR A 59 -3.62 -14.35 24.10
CA THR A 59 -3.98 -13.41 25.17
C THR A 59 -3.39 -12.02 24.98
N LEU A 60 -2.37 -11.85 24.13
CA LEU A 60 -1.77 -10.54 23.87
C LEU A 60 -2.71 -9.69 23.02
N GLU A 61 -3.06 -8.49 23.49
CA GLU A 61 -3.89 -7.55 22.72
C GLU A 61 -3.12 -6.92 21.55
N GLU A 62 -1.84 -6.66 21.76
CA GLU A 62 -0.92 -6.02 20.82
C GLU A 62 0.41 -6.78 20.76
N PRO A 63 1.26 -6.54 19.74
CA PRO A 63 2.61 -7.11 19.70
C PRO A 63 3.44 -6.69 20.91
N ASP A 64 4.06 -7.66 21.58
CA ASP A 64 5.05 -7.39 22.62
C ASP A 64 6.38 -7.02 21.96
N TRP A 65 6.59 -5.72 21.72
CA TRP A 65 7.80 -5.22 21.07
C TRP A 65 9.07 -5.49 21.88
N ALA A 66 8.97 -5.46 23.22
CA ALA A 66 10.11 -5.75 24.07
C ALA A 66 10.56 -7.21 23.88
N MET A 67 9.61 -8.15 23.93
CA MET A 67 9.89 -9.57 23.69
C MET A 67 10.37 -9.82 22.25
N ASN A 68 9.75 -9.20 21.25
CA ASN A 68 10.15 -9.37 19.85
C ASN A 68 11.60 -8.89 19.58
N LEU A 69 11.99 -7.75 20.16
CA LEU A 69 13.35 -7.23 20.04
C LEU A 69 14.36 -8.07 20.85
N GLU A 70 13.97 -8.56 22.03
CA GLU A 70 14.79 -9.50 22.79
C GLU A 70 15.04 -10.80 22.00
N ILE A 71 14.03 -11.31 21.29
CA ILE A 71 14.18 -12.47 20.39
C ILE A 71 15.20 -12.18 19.29
N CYS A 72 15.15 -11.00 18.67
CA CYS A 72 16.13 -10.58 17.66
C CYS A 72 17.55 -10.53 18.24
N ASP A 73 17.72 -9.97 19.44
CA ASP A 73 19.00 -9.96 20.15
C ASP A 73 19.50 -11.37 20.46
N MET A 74 18.61 -12.29 20.86
CA MET A 74 18.96 -13.68 21.13
C MET A 74 19.43 -14.40 19.86
N ILE A 75 18.83 -14.13 18.69
CA ILE A 75 19.31 -14.66 17.40
C ILE A 75 20.68 -14.07 17.05
N ASN A 76 20.83 -12.75 17.14
CA ASN A 76 22.05 -12.03 16.75
C ASN A 76 23.24 -12.40 17.66
N GLN A 77 22.97 -12.77 18.92
CA GLN A 77 23.95 -13.30 19.87
C GLN A 77 24.11 -14.83 19.79
N GLU A 78 23.46 -15.49 18.84
CA GLU A 78 23.45 -16.95 18.63
C GLU A 78 23.02 -17.77 19.87
N LYS A 79 22.23 -17.15 20.76
CA LYS A 79 21.64 -17.81 21.94
C LYS A 79 20.51 -18.78 21.56
N ILE A 80 19.84 -18.51 20.45
CA ILE A 80 18.81 -19.37 19.86
C ILE A 80 19.07 -19.57 18.37
N ASN A 81 18.58 -20.69 17.83
CA ASN A 81 18.78 -21.03 16.43
C ASN A 81 17.74 -20.33 15.53
N SER A 82 18.22 -19.58 14.54
CA SER A 82 17.40 -18.82 13.58
C SER A 82 16.43 -19.70 12.77
N VAL A 83 16.90 -20.87 12.31
CA VAL A 83 16.07 -21.85 11.56
C VAL A 83 14.92 -22.33 12.43
N GLU A 84 15.20 -22.70 13.68
CA GLU A 84 14.17 -23.18 14.61
C GLU A 84 13.16 -22.10 14.95
N LEU A 85 13.59 -20.85 15.10
CA LEU A 85 12.70 -19.73 15.34
C LEU A 85 11.77 -19.50 14.15
N VAL A 86 12.31 -19.41 12.93
CA VAL A 86 11.51 -19.20 11.72
C VAL A 86 10.55 -20.37 11.48
N ARG A 87 10.97 -21.61 11.75
CA ARG A 87 10.09 -22.78 11.73
C ARG A 87 8.98 -22.67 12.79
N GLY A 88 9.29 -22.19 13.99
CA GLY A 88 8.31 -21.89 15.04
C GLY A 88 7.28 -20.85 14.56
N ILE A 89 7.74 -19.72 14.04
CA ILE A 89 6.89 -18.64 13.52
C ILE A 89 5.97 -19.17 12.41
N LYS A 90 6.52 -19.98 11.48
CA LYS A 90 5.74 -20.64 10.42
C LYS A 90 4.60 -21.49 10.99
N LYS A 91 4.86 -22.29 12.05
CA LYS A 91 3.80 -23.07 12.71
C LYS A 91 2.69 -22.15 13.24
N ARG A 92 3.04 -20.99 13.81
CA ARG A 92 2.07 -20.01 14.33
C ARG A 92 1.23 -19.36 13.23
N ILE A 93 1.82 -19.07 12.06
CA ILE A 93 1.08 -18.56 10.88
C ILE A 93 0.00 -19.55 10.41
N VAL A 94 0.20 -20.85 10.60
CA VAL A 94 -0.78 -21.88 10.19
C VAL A 94 -1.86 -22.15 11.25
N VAL A 95 -1.71 -21.60 12.46
CA VAL A 95 -2.72 -21.76 13.53
C VAL A 95 -4.02 -21.07 13.13
N LYS A 96 -5.16 -21.71 13.39
CA LYS A 96 -6.50 -21.15 13.14
C LYS A 96 -6.93 -20.17 14.24
N SER A 97 -6.10 -19.16 14.49
CA SER A 97 -6.43 -18.02 15.36
C SER A 97 -5.96 -16.75 14.67
N ALA A 98 -6.89 -15.84 14.41
CA ALA A 98 -6.57 -14.59 13.73
C ALA A 98 -5.55 -13.76 14.53
N ARG A 99 -5.64 -13.76 15.85
CA ARG A 99 -4.70 -13.06 16.72
C ARG A 99 -3.30 -13.66 16.62
N VAL A 100 -3.18 -14.98 16.77
CA VAL A 100 -1.88 -15.68 16.70
C VAL A 100 -1.22 -15.48 15.34
N GLN A 101 -1.99 -15.61 14.25
CA GLN A 101 -1.49 -15.38 12.89
C GLN A 101 -0.94 -13.96 12.71
N TYR A 102 -1.68 -12.95 13.16
CA TYR A 102 -1.27 -11.56 13.05
C TYR A 102 0.03 -11.30 13.82
N LEU A 103 0.08 -11.72 15.09
CA LEU A 103 1.27 -11.57 15.92
C LEU A 103 2.48 -12.31 15.33
N ALA A 104 2.28 -13.49 14.76
CA ALA A 104 3.33 -14.24 14.08
C ALA A 104 3.87 -13.52 12.84
N LEU A 105 3.00 -12.87 12.05
CA LEU A 105 3.42 -12.05 10.91
C LEU A 105 4.19 -10.81 11.35
N VAL A 106 3.82 -10.18 12.48
CA VAL A 106 4.56 -9.05 13.06
C VAL A 106 5.92 -9.48 13.60
N LEU A 107 5.99 -10.60 14.32
CA LEU A 107 7.26 -11.16 14.79
C LEU A 107 8.18 -11.51 13.60
N LEU A 108 7.62 -12.14 12.55
CA LEU A 108 8.36 -12.44 11.32
C LEU A 108 8.97 -11.18 10.69
N GLU A 109 8.16 -10.13 10.55
CA GLU A 109 8.61 -8.83 10.03
C GLU A 109 9.75 -8.26 10.88
N THR A 110 9.61 -8.32 12.20
CA THR A 110 10.62 -7.81 13.13
C THR A 110 11.93 -8.57 12.98
N CYS A 111 11.88 -9.91 12.89
CA CYS A 111 13.07 -10.73 12.67
C CYS A 111 13.77 -10.43 11.34
N VAL A 112 13.03 -10.27 10.23
CA VAL A 112 13.67 -9.99 8.93
C VAL A 112 14.28 -8.59 8.85
N LYS A 113 13.76 -7.62 9.62
CA LYS A 113 14.34 -6.27 9.70
C LYS A 113 15.60 -6.20 10.56
N ASN A 114 15.72 -7.06 11.57
CA ASN A 114 16.76 -6.94 12.61
C ASN A 114 17.82 -8.06 12.60
N CYS A 115 17.63 -9.11 11.81
CA CYS A 115 18.53 -10.27 11.81
C CYS A 115 19.00 -10.60 10.38
N GLU A 116 20.31 -10.52 10.13
CA GLU A 116 20.92 -10.68 8.80
C GLU A 116 20.54 -12.02 8.12
N LYS A 117 20.48 -13.11 8.90
CA LYS A 117 20.19 -14.46 8.38
C LYS A 117 18.71 -14.68 8.09
N ALA A 118 17.80 -13.87 8.65
CA ALA A 118 16.37 -14.18 8.67
C ALA A 118 15.76 -14.35 7.27
N PHE A 119 16.09 -13.50 6.29
CA PHE A 119 15.59 -13.67 4.92
C PHE A 119 15.98 -15.02 4.29
N SER A 120 17.21 -15.49 4.55
CA SER A 120 17.65 -16.79 4.04
C SER A 120 16.90 -17.95 4.69
N GLU A 121 16.62 -17.86 6.00
CA GLU A 121 15.86 -18.86 6.74
C GLU A 121 14.38 -18.89 6.34
N VAL A 122 13.77 -17.72 6.14
CA VAL A 122 12.38 -17.60 5.67
C VAL A 122 12.20 -18.26 4.31
N ALA A 123 13.18 -18.11 3.41
CA ALA A 123 13.22 -18.80 2.13
C ALA A 123 13.43 -20.31 2.30
N ALA A 124 14.40 -20.74 3.11
CA ALA A 124 14.73 -22.14 3.33
C ALA A 124 13.57 -22.93 3.98
N GLU A 125 12.87 -22.31 4.93
CA GLU A 125 11.71 -22.89 5.62
C GLU A 125 10.41 -22.79 4.82
N ARG A 126 10.44 -22.19 3.62
CA ARG A 126 9.30 -22.03 2.72
C ARG A 126 8.12 -21.29 3.37
N VAL A 127 8.41 -20.27 4.18
CA VAL A 127 7.38 -19.50 4.90
C VAL A 127 6.43 -18.78 3.93
N LEU A 128 6.95 -18.31 2.78
CA LEU A 128 6.17 -17.69 1.72
C LEU A 128 5.04 -18.60 1.22
N ASP A 129 5.24 -19.92 1.15
CA ASP A 129 4.19 -20.86 0.73
C ASP A 129 3.01 -20.82 1.70
N GLU A 130 3.27 -20.76 3.01
CA GLU A 130 2.20 -20.66 4.02
C GLU A 130 1.52 -19.29 4.01
N MET A 131 2.28 -18.21 3.77
CA MET A 131 1.70 -16.87 3.61
C MET A 131 0.78 -16.80 2.39
N VAL A 132 1.17 -17.41 1.26
CA VAL A 132 0.31 -17.52 0.07
C VAL A 132 -0.95 -18.33 0.38
N ARG A 133 -0.84 -19.45 1.11
CA ARG A 133 -2.03 -20.20 1.55
C ARG A 133 -2.93 -19.39 2.46
N LEU A 134 -2.36 -18.60 3.36
CA LEU A 134 -3.10 -17.69 4.24
C LEU A 134 -3.85 -16.62 3.43
N ILE A 135 -3.24 -16.09 2.36
CA ILE A 135 -3.87 -15.13 1.46
C ILE A 135 -5.03 -15.77 0.69
N ASP A 136 -4.82 -16.99 0.21
CA ASP A 136 -5.75 -17.74 -0.63
C ASP A 136 -6.95 -18.30 0.15
N ASP A 137 -6.83 -18.47 1.46
CA ASP A 137 -7.93 -18.92 2.31
C ASP A 137 -8.98 -17.79 2.46
N PRO A 138 -10.22 -17.97 1.95
CA PRO A 138 -11.28 -16.96 2.06
C PRO A 138 -11.71 -16.71 3.51
N GLN A 139 -11.46 -17.63 4.45
CA GLN A 139 -11.79 -17.48 5.86
C GLN A 139 -10.77 -16.64 6.64
N THR A 140 -9.60 -16.35 6.04
CA THR A 140 -8.60 -15.48 6.66
C THR A 140 -9.15 -14.08 6.88
N VAL A 141 -8.96 -13.57 8.10
CA VAL A 141 -9.30 -12.20 8.49
C VAL A 141 -8.55 -11.19 7.61
N VAL A 142 -9.27 -10.16 7.15
CA VAL A 142 -8.76 -9.17 6.19
C VAL A 142 -7.44 -8.55 6.63
N ASN A 143 -7.32 -8.18 7.91
CA ASN A 143 -6.08 -7.58 8.45
C ASN A 143 -4.87 -8.52 8.33
N ASN A 144 -5.05 -9.83 8.54
CA ASN A 144 -3.98 -10.81 8.43
C ASN A 144 -3.57 -11.01 6.97
N ARG A 145 -4.56 -11.10 6.08
CA ARG A 145 -4.34 -11.17 4.63
C ARG A 145 -3.58 -9.94 4.15
N ASN A 146 -4.01 -8.74 4.56
CA ASN A 146 -3.35 -7.48 4.20
C ASN A 146 -1.93 -7.43 4.76
N LYS A 147 -1.70 -7.83 6.01
CA LYS A 147 -0.36 -7.89 6.59
C LYS A 147 0.57 -8.79 5.79
N ALA A 148 0.11 -9.99 5.41
CA ALA A 148 0.90 -10.89 4.58
C ALA A 148 1.19 -10.31 3.18
N LEU A 149 0.20 -9.64 2.56
CA LEU A 149 0.38 -8.96 1.27
C LEU A 149 1.40 -7.83 1.36
N ILE A 150 1.33 -6.98 2.39
CA ILE A 150 2.29 -5.88 2.63
C ILE A 150 3.71 -6.43 2.74
N LEU A 151 3.91 -7.52 3.48
CA LEU A 151 5.22 -8.14 3.63
C LEU A 151 5.74 -8.70 2.29
N ILE A 152 4.90 -9.43 1.56
CA ILE A 152 5.30 -9.99 0.26
C ILE A 152 5.59 -8.88 -0.77
N GLU A 153 4.83 -7.79 -0.77
CA GLU A 153 5.10 -6.63 -1.62
C GLU A 153 6.44 -5.99 -1.27
N ALA A 154 6.66 -5.68 0.02
CA ALA A 154 7.90 -5.08 0.47
C ALA A 154 9.12 -5.93 0.08
N TRP A 155 9.08 -7.24 0.32
CA TRP A 155 10.21 -8.13 0.00
C TRP A 155 10.36 -8.39 -1.50
N GLY A 156 9.26 -8.49 -2.24
CA GLY A 156 9.28 -8.69 -3.69
C GLY A 156 9.78 -7.47 -4.47
N GLU A 157 9.56 -6.27 -3.94
CA GLU A 157 10.04 -5.01 -4.52
C GLU A 157 11.51 -4.70 -4.16
N SER A 158 12.01 -5.22 -3.04
CA SER A 158 13.43 -5.13 -2.61
C SER A 158 14.39 -5.98 -3.45
N SER A 159 14.19 -6.02 -4.77
CA SER A 159 14.96 -6.82 -5.75
C SER A 159 16.47 -6.52 -5.77
N SER A 160 16.90 -5.35 -5.33
CA SER A 160 18.32 -5.02 -5.18
C SER A 160 18.96 -5.73 -3.99
N GLU A 161 18.30 -5.74 -2.84
CA GLU A 161 18.80 -6.31 -1.58
C GLU A 161 18.64 -7.84 -1.56
N LEU A 162 17.53 -8.34 -2.10
CA LEU A 162 17.16 -9.76 -2.06
C LEU A 162 17.42 -10.48 -3.39
N ARG A 163 18.26 -9.94 -4.27
CA ARG A 163 18.58 -10.54 -5.59
C ARG A 163 19.05 -12.00 -5.50
N TYR A 164 19.73 -12.36 -4.41
CA TYR A 164 20.24 -13.71 -4.18
C TYR A 164 19.16 -14.72 -3.73
N LEU A 165 17.95 -14.24 -3.43
CA LEU A 165 16.78 -15.02 -3.03
C LEU A 165 15.60 -14.72 -3.99
N PRO A 166 15.64 -15.24 -5.23
CA PRO A 166 14.64 -14.92 -6.26
C PRO A 166 13.20 -15.29 -5.88
N VAL A 167 13.03 -16.21 -4.91
CA VAL A 167 11.73 -16.67 -4.41
C VAL A 167 10.82 -15.53 -3.94
N TYR A 168 11.38 -14.44 -3.39
CA TYR A 168 10.57 -13.29 -2.95
C TYR A 168 9.94 -12.55 -4.13
N GLU A 169 10.76 -12.19 -5.12
CA GLU A 169 10.31 -11.52 -6.34
C GLU A 169 9.35 -12.41 -7.15
N GLU A 170 9.66 -13.70 -7.27
CA GLU A 170 8.81 -14.69 -7.96
C GLU A 170 7.44 -14.83 -7.30
N THR A 171 7.40 -14.91 -5.96
CA THR A 171 6.14 -15.02 -5.20
C THR A 171 5.28 -13.77 -5.39
N TYR A 172 5.88 -12.58 -5.27
CA TYR A 172 5.19 -11.32 -5.48
C TYR A 172 4.62 -11.20 -6.91
N LYS A 173 5.43 -11.46 -7.94
CA LYS A 173 5.00 -11.43 -9.34
C LYS A 173 3.91 -12.46 -9.63
N SER A 174 4.01 -13.66 -9.05
CA SER A 174 3.00 -14.72 -9.16
C SER A 174 1.65 -14.24 -8.63
N LEU A 175 1.59 -13.66 -7.43
CA LEU A 175 0.35 -13.11 -6.87
C LEU A 175 -0.21 -11.96 -7.74
N LYS A 176 0.64 -11.04 -8.22
CA LYS A 176 0.21 -9.99 -9.16
C LYS A 176 -0.38 -10.56 -10.45
N SER A 177 0.25 -11.57 -11.04
CA SER A 177 -0.23 -12.23 -12.27
C SER A 177 -1.58 -12.92 -12.08
N ARG A 178 -1.90 -13.34 -10.85
CA ARG A 178 -3.20 -13.92 -10.47
C ARG A 178 -4.29 -12.87 -10.26
N GLY A 179 -3.96 -11.58 -10.43
CA GLY A 179 -4.87 -10.46 -10.24
C GLY A 179 -5.06 -10.03 -8.79
N ILE A 180 -4.23 -10.52 -7.85
CA ILE A 180 -4.30 -10.10 -6.46
C ILE A 180 -3.83 -8.65 -6.35
N ARG A 181 -4.69 -7.82 -5.75
CA ARG A 181 -4.38 -6.42 -5.46
C ARG A 181 -3.62 -6.35 -4.15
N PHE A 182 -2.44 -5.76 -4.22
CA PHE A 182 -1.69 -5.42 -3.03
C PHE A 182 -2.24 -4.11 -2.46
N PRO A 183 -2.28 -3.96 -1.13
CA PRO A 183 -2.91 -2.83 -0.47
C PRO A 183 -2.21 -1.49 -0.68
N GLY A 184 -1.13 -1.41 -1.49
CA GLY A 184 -0.44 -0.16 -1.81
C GLY A 184 0.25 0.45 -0.59
N ARG A 185 1.17 1.39 -0.85
CA ARG A 185 1.77 2.24 0.20
C ARG A 185 1.03 3.57 0.29
N ASP A 186 -0.28 3.56 0.09
CA ASP A 186 -1.12 4.76 0.09
C ASP A 186 -1.43 5.20 1.51
N ASN A 187 -1.03 6.44 1.78
CA ASN A 187 -1.42 7.36 2.85
C ASN A 187 -2.96 7.55 3.02
N GLU A 188 -3.80 6.66 2.48
CA GLU A 188 -5.25 6.83 2.36
C GLU A 188 -6.04 5.89 3.29
N SER A 189 -5.37 5.12 4.15
CA SER A 189 -6.01 4.42 5.28
C SER A 189 -6.25 5.32 6.51
N LEU A 190 -6.08 6.64 6.38
CA LEU A 190 -6.57 7.65 7.33
C LEU A 190 -7.99 8.09 6.99
N VAL A 191 -8.92 7.14 6.86
CA VAL A 191 -10.35 7.50 6.99
C VAL A 191 -10.59 7.83 8.47
N PRO A 192 -10.98 9.06 8.84
CA PRO A 192 -11.19 9.42 10.23
C PRO A 192 -12.29 8.55 10.82
N ILE A 193 -11.96 7.75 11.84
CA ILE A 193 -12.97 7.09 12.66
C ILE A 193 -13.69 8.20 13.42
N PHE A 194 -14.93 8.49 13.01
CA PHE A 194 -15.88 9.28 13.78
C PHE A 194 -16.28 8.50 15.03
N THR A 195 -15.47 8.56 16.09
CA THR A 195 -15.88 8.19 17.45
C THR A 195 -16.47 9.43 18.13
N PRO A 196 -17.75 9.42 18.57
CA PRO A 196 -18.30 10.52 19.34
C PRO A 196 -17.61 10.64 20.72
N PRO A 197 -17.58 11.84 21.34
CA PRO A 197 -16.73 12.09 22.51
C PRO A 197 -17.18 11.28 23.72
N ARG A 198 -16.25 10.54 24.33
CA ARG A 198 -16.42 9.94 25.66
C ARG A 198 -16.49 11.06 26.70
N SER A 199 -17.65 11.21 27.35
CA SER A 199 -17.80 12.01 28.55
C SER A 199 -17.21 11.23 29.73
N ILE A 200 -16.09 11.68 30.29
CA ILE A 200 -15.69 11.33 31.65
C ILE A 200 -15.22 12.59 32.39
N SER A 201 -15.90 12.83 33.50
CA SER A 201 -15.65 13.87 34.49
C SER A 201 -14.35 13.63 35.25
N ALA A 202 -13.57 14.71 35.45
CA ALA A 202 -12.44 14.78 36.37
C ALA A 202 -12.86 14.51 37.83
N PRO A 203 -11.90 14.11 38.70
CA PRO A 203 -11.28 15.16 39.52
C PRO A 203 -9.75 15.03 39.70
N GLU A 204 -9.13 16.18 39.94
CA GLU A 204 -7.81 16.44 40.54
C GLU A 204 -7.76 15.80 41.97
N VAL A 205 -6.66 15.35 42.59
CA VAL A 205 -5.36 15.98 42.91
C VAL A 205 -4.48 14.86 43.51
N ASP A 206 -3.17 14.79 43.19
CA ASP A 206 -2.06 15.08 44.14
C ASP A 206 -0.70 14.73 43.50
N ALA A 207 0.30 15.54 43.83
CA ALA A 207 1.63 15.50 43.24
C ALA A 207 2.65 14.75 44.13
N ASN A 208 3.52 13.98 43.47
CA ASN A 208 4.88 13.53 43.83
C ASN A 208 5.11 12.03 44.09
N LEU A 209 6.21 11.58 43.46
CA LEU A 209 6.96 10.32 43.55
C LEU A 209 6.45 9.12 42.73
N ALA A 210 6.89 9.07 41.46
CA ALA A 210 7.77 8.00 40.98
C ALA A 210 8.29 8.33 39.58
N GLU A 211 9.61 8.53 39.46
CA GLU A 211 10.33 8.28 38.21
C GLU A 211 10.10 6.84 37.81
N GLN A 212 9.33 6.59 36.75
CA GLN A 212 9.43 5.50 35.78
C GLN A 212 8.15 5.44 34.95
N THR A 213 8.32 5.08 33.68
CA THR A 213 7.26 4.69 32.72
C THR A 213 6.32 5.79 32.20
N HIS A 214 6.85 6.61 31.30
CA HIS A 214 6.10 7.00 30.09
C HIS A 214 6.82 6.36 28.89
N HIS A 215 6.35 5.18 28.49
CA HIS A 215 6.59 4.66 27.14
C HIS A 215 5.23 4.68 26.44
N GLU A 216 4.94 5.85 25.90
CA GLU A 216 3.80 6.09 25.04
C GLU A 216 4.22 5.72 23.61
N VAL A 217 3.43 4.85 22.99
CA VAL A 217 3.43 4.39 21.59
C VAL A 217 4.51 5.03 20.70
N VAL A 218 5.60 4.30 20.48
CA VAL A 218 6.66 4.67 19.52
C VAL A 218 6.14 4.50 18.10
N VAL A 219 5.58 5.57 17.54
CA VAL A 219 5.92 5.93 16.16
C VAL A 219 7.41 6.29 16.21
N GLU A 220 8.27 5.61 15.46
CA GLU A 220 9.72 5.88 15.46
C GLU A 220 9.98 7.38 15.23
N SER A 221 10.21 8.11 16.32
CA SER A 221 10.64 9.50 16.31
C SER A 221 12.06 9.52 15.81
N LEU A 222 12.32 10.27 14.74
CA LEU A 222 13.66 10.53 14.25
C LEU A 222 14.55 11.03 15.41
N THR A 223 15.80 10.60 15.47
CA THR A 223 16.73 11.16 16.46
C THR A 223 16.96 12.65 16.19
N ALA A 224 17.46 13.40 17.17
CA ALA A 224 17.74 14.82 16.99
C ALA A 224 18.74 15.08 15.85
N GLU A 225 19.74 14.19 15.69
CA GLU A 225 20.72 14.24 14.61
C GLU A 225 20.07 13.96 13.25
N GLN A 226 19.19 12.95 13.16
CA GLN A 226 18.49 12.61 11.92
C GLN A 226 17.49 13.70 11.51
N THR A 227 16.85 14.34 12.48
CA THR A 227 15.92 15.46 12.27
C THR A 227 16.67 16.67 11.70
N LYS A 228 17.85 16.96 12.25
CA LYS A 228 18.72 18.03 11.75
C LYS A 228 19.22 17.74 10.34
N GLU A 229 19.68 16.51 10.09
CA GLU A 229 20.11 16.08 8.75
C GLU A 229 18.96 16.19 7.72
N ALA A 230 17.73 15.81 8.11
CA ALA A 230 16.56 15.95 7.25
C ALA A 230 16.29 17.41 6.85
N PHE A 231 16.45 18.36 7.78
CA PHE A 231 16.32 19.79 7.45
C PHE A 231 17.45 20.29 6.55
N ASP A 232 18.69 19.85 6.78
CA ASP A 232 19.82 20.25 5.97
C ASP A 232 19.70 19.72 4.53
N VAL A 233 19.27 18.46 4.35
CA VAL A 233 18.98 17.86 3.05
C VAL A 233 17.82 18.58 2.35
N ALA A 234 16.76 18.91 3.09
CA ALA A 234 15.62 19.65 2.55
C ALA A 234 16.05 21.03 2.03
N ARG A 235 16.78 21.81 2.83
CA ARG A 235 17.27 23.14 2.44
C ARG A 235 18.18 23.08 1.22
N ASN A 236 19.10 22.11 1.18
CA ASN A 236 19.98 21.93 0.03
C ASN A 236 19.20 21.57 -1.24
N SER A 237 18.20 20.69 -1.12
CA SER A 237 17.34 20.29 -2.24
C SER A 237 16.51 21.47 -2.77
N ILE A 238 15.96 22.28 -1.87
CA ILE A 238 15.21 23.52 -2.20
C ILE A 238 16.11 24.51 -2.94
N GLU A 239 17.33 24.74 -2.46
CA GLU A 239 18.29 25.67 -3.05
C GLU A 239 18.70 25.23 -4.45
N LEU A 240 19.02 23.94 -4.62
CA LEU A 240 19.40 23.37 -5.92
C LEU A 240 18.24 23.45 -6.91
N LEU A 241 17.04 23.02 -6.51
CA LEU A 241 15.86 23.12 -7.36
C LEU A 241 15.59 24.58 -7.76
N THR A 242 15.58 25.50 -6.78
CA THR A 242 15.34 26.92 -7.06
C THR A 242 16.40 27.51 -8.00
N THR A 243 17.66 27.10 -7.87
CA THR A 243 18.77 27.55 -8.73
C THR A 243 18.60 27.05 -10.15
N VAL A 244 18.26 25.77 -10.33
CA VAL A 244 18.02 25.18 -11.66
C VAL A 244 16.82 25.89 -12.33
N LEU A 245 15.71 26.05 -11.60
CA LEU A 245 14.50 26.72 -12.07
C LEU A 245 14.72 28.21 -12.40
N SER A 246 15.69 28.87 -11.75
CA SER A 246 16.00 30.28 -12.02
C SER A 246 17.05 30.46 -13.13
N SER A 247 17.88 29.45 -13.37
CA SER A 247 18.95 29.49 -14.39
C SER A 247 18.46 29.12 -15.79
N SER A 248 17.34 28.39 -15.90
CA SER A 248 16.75 28.01 -17.18
C SER A 248 15.21 28.06 -17.14
N PRO A 249 14.58 29.19 -17.51
CA PRO A 249 13.13 29.36 -17.48
C PRO A 249 12.39 28.70 -18.67
N GLY A 250 13.05 27.81 -19.43
CA GLY A 250 12.48 27.14 -20.60
C GLY A 250 11.92 25.75 -20.26
N GLN A 251 10.94 25.27 -21.03
CA GLN A 251 10.37 23.92 -20.85
C GLN A 251 11.40 22.78 -20.98
N ASP A 252 12.55 23.04 -21.60
CA ASP A 252 13.65 22.08 -21.71
C ASP A 252 14.29 21.77 -20.35
N ALA A 253 14.29 22.72 -19.40
CA ALA A 253 14.79 22.49 -18.04
C ALA A 253 13.86 21.62 -17.19
N LEU A 254 12.57 21.60 -17.52
CA LEU A 254 11.56 20.82 -16.80
C LEU A 254 11.58 19.34 -17.20
N LYS A 255 12.13 19.04 -18.38
CA LYS A 255 12.37 17.68 -18.89
C LYS A 255 13.75 17.14 -18.57
N ASP A 256 14.59 17.94 -17.90
CA ASP A 256 15.91 17.52 -17.49
C ASP A 256 15.80 16.51 -16.34
N ASP A 257 16.56 15.43 -16.46
CA ASP A 257 16.54 14.29 -15.53
C ASP A 257 16.96 14.74 -14.12
N LEU A 258 17.85 15.74 -14.05
CA LEU A 258 18.28 16.39 -12.81
C LEU A 258 17.13 17.16 -12.15
N THR A 259 16.36 17.96 -12.89
CA THR A 259 15.23 18.72 -12.34
C THR A 259 14.15 17.77 -11.81
N SER A 260 13.82 16.71 -12.56
CA SER A 260 12.88 15.67 -12.13
C SER A 260 13.34 15.00 -10.83
N THR A 261 14.63 14.64 -10.75
CA THR A 261 15.23 14.05 -9.54
C THR A 261 15.17 15.00 -8.35
N LEU A 262 15.47 16.28 -8.54
CA LEU A 262 15.41 17.30 -7.48
C LEU A 262 13.98 17.55 -6.99
N VAL A 263 12.99 17.52 -7.90
CA VAL A 263 11.56 17.60 -7.53
C VAL A 263 11.15 16.39 -6.70
N GLN A 264 11.56 15.18 -7.09
CA GLN A 264 11.29 13.97 -6.33
C GLN A 264 11.95 14.01 -4.94
N GLN A 265 13.20 14.50 -4.86
CA GLN A 265 13.91 14.72 -3.59
C GLN A 265 13.16 15.73 -2.69
N CYS A 266 12.65 16.83 -3.26
CA CYS A 266 11.85 17.80 -2.51
C CYS A 266 10.54 17.19 -1.98
N ARG A 267 9.84 16.36 -2.77
CA ARG A 267 8.63 15.64 -2.31
C ARG A 267 8.93 14.61 -1.21
N GLN A 268 10.09 13.95 -1.28
CA GLN A 268 10.55 13.04 -0.23
C GLN A 268 10.91 13.79 1.06
N CYS A 269 11.58 14.93 0.94
CA CYS A 269 11.86 15.82 2.07
C CYS A 269 10.57 16.34 2.70
N GLN A 270 9.58 16.74 1.89
CA GLN A 270 8.26 17.18 2.36
C GLN A 270 7.61 16.12 3.25
N SER A 271 7.58 14.87 2.81
CA SER A 271 6.99 13.75 3.58
C SER A 271 7.74 13.52 4.89
N THR A 272 9.06 13.70 4.88
CA THR A 272 9.90 13.56 6.07
C THR A 272 9.67 14.70 7.07
N VAL A 273 9.59 15.95 6.59
CA VAL A 273 9.30 17.14 7.38
C VAL A 273 7.88 17.11 7.95
N GLN A 274 6.90 16.62 7.19
CA GLN A 274 5.53 16.40 7.65
C GLN A 274 5.48 15.45 8.86
N ARG A 275 6.22 14.34 8.81
CA ARG A 275 6.37 13.42 9.94
C ARG A 275 7.05 14.10 11.14
N ILE A 276 8.06 14.94 10.92
CA ILE A 276 8.68 15.71 12.01
C ILE A 276 7.66 16.64 12.66
N ILE A 277 6.80 17.32 11.89
CA ILE A 277 5.71 18.17 12.41
C ILE A 277 4.74 17.35 13.26
N GLU A 278 4.31 16.18 12.78
CA GLU A 278 3.36 15.29 13.47
C GLU A 278 3.94 14.69 14.77
N THR A 279 5.27 14.53 14.83
CA THR A 279 5.98 13.96 15.99
C THR A 279 6.65 15.02 16.88
N ALA A 280 6.56 16.32 16.56
CA ALA A 280 7.23 17.38 17.30
C ALA A 280 6.73 17.55 18.75
N GLY A 281 5.51 17.08 19.04
CA GLY A 281 4.89 17.17 20.37
C GLY A 281 4.88 18.61 20.87
N ASP A 282 5.41 18.83 22.07
CA ASP A 282 5.48 20.15 22.73
C ASP A 282 6.75 20.96 22.39
N ASN A 283 7.59 20.47 21.46
CA ASN A 283 8.82 21.17 21.09
C ASN A 283 8.53 22.30 20.09
N GLU A 284 8.14 23.47 20.60
CA GLU A 284 7.78 24.65 19.80
C GLU A 284 8.89 25.11 18.84
N ALA A 285 10.16 25.02 19.26
CA ALA A 285 11.29 25.43 18.42
C ALA A 285 11.46 24.51 17.20
N LEU A 286 11.36 23.19 17.43
CA LEU A 286 11.40 22.20 16.36
C LEU A 286 10.21 22.34 15.42
N LEU A 287 9.01 22.54 15.98
CA LEU A 287 7.79 22.73 15.20
C LEU A 287 7.89 23.97 14.30
N PHE A 288 8.36 25.10 14.85
CA PHE A 288 8.57 26.33 14.09
C PHE A 288 9.55 26.14 12.93
N GLU A 289 10.68 25.46 13.19
CA GLU A 289 11.68 25.16 12.16
C GLU A 289 11.13 24.23 11.08
N ALA A 290 10.41 23.17 11.48
CA ALA A 290 9.81 22.20 10.57
C ALA A 290 8.75 22.84 9.67
N LEU A 291 7.88 23.69 10.23
CA LEU A 291 6.87 24.43 9.47
C LEU A 291 7.52 25.39 8.48
N ASN A 292 8.56 26.12 8.88
CA ASN A 292 9.28 27.03 7.96
C ASN A 292 9.90 26.26 6.78
N VAL A 293 10.56 25.12 7.06
CA VAL A 293 11.14 24.29 5.99
C VAL A 293 10.05 23.72 5.08
N ASN A 294 8.90 23.30 5.62
CA ASN A 294 7.78 22.81 4.82
C ASN A 294 7.23 23.89 3.87
N ASP A 295 7.06 25.11 4.37
CA ASP A 295 6.62 26.26 3.57
C ASP A 295 7.60 26.57 2.43
N GLU A 296 8.91 26.48 2.69
CA GLU A 296 9.95 26.66 1.67
C GLU A 296 9.91 25.55 0.60
N ILE A 297 9.70 24.28 1.00
CA ILE A 297 9.55 23.15 0.07
C ILE A 297 8.33 23.36 -0.82
N LEU A 298 7.18 23.68 -0.22
CA LEU A 298 5.93 23.91 -0.95
C LEU A 298 6.06 25.06 -1.95
N LYS A 299 6.74 26.14 -1.56
CA LYS A 299 7.01 27.27 -2.44
C LYS A 299 7.89 26.89 -3.64
N ALA A 300 8.94 26.10 -3.41
CA ALA A 300 9.83 25.63 -4.47
C ALA A 300 9.11 24.68 -5.46
N LEU A 301 8.29 23.76 -4.94
CA LEU A 301 7.47 22.85 -5.74
C LEU A 301 6.40 23.59 -6.53
N SER A 302 5.73 24.58 -5.92
CA SER A 302 4.72 25.40 -6.61
C SER A 302 5.33 26.14 -7.80
N LYS A 303 6.54 26.69 -7.64
CA LYS A 303 7.27 27.35 -8.74
C LYS A 303 7.60 26.39 -9.88
N TYR A 304 7.91 25.13 -9.59
CA TYR A 304 8.11 24.10 -10.61
C TYR A 304 6.80 23.80 -11.37
N GLU A 305 5.71 23.57 -10.64
CA GLU A 305 4.39 23.23 -11.20
C GLU A 305 3.81 24.38 -12.05
N GLU A 306 4.05 25.63 -11.67
CA GLU A 306 3.67 26.81 -12.46
C GLU A 306 4.37 26.87 -13.83
N MET A 307 5.63 26.41 -13.90
CA MET A 307 6.38 26.36 -15.16
C MET A 307 6.05 25.10 -15.97
N GLU A 308 5.67 24.00 -15.31
CA GLU A 308 5.22 22.76 -15.95
C GLU A 308 3.83 22.92 -16.58
N ARG A 309 2.99 23.82 -16.05
CA ARG A 309 1.68 24.11 -16.62
C ARG A 309 1.85 24.56 -18.08
N PRO A 310 1.28 23.83 -19.05
CA PRO A 310 1.32 24.26 -20.44
C PRO A 310 0.60 25.60 -20.55
N SER A 311 1.29 26.63 -21.04
CA SER A 311 0.65 27.90 -21.43
C SER A 311 -0.56 27.56 -22.27
N ALA A 312 -1.75 27.92 -21.77
CA ALA A 312 -2.98 27.77 -22.51
C ALA A 312 -2.79 28.34 -23.91
N VAL A 313 -3.07 27.49 -24.88
CA VAL A 313 -3.09 27.77 -26.32
C VAL A 313 -3.62 29.18 -26.56
N HIS A 314 -2.78 30.05 -27.12
CA HIS A 314 -3.28 31.15 -27.93
C HIS A 314 -4.17 30.51 -28.99
N SER A 315 -5.47 30.59 -28.80
CA SER A 315 -6.43 30.22 -29.83
C SER A 315 -6.20 31.21 -30.98
N GLU A 316 -5.54 30.75 -32.05
CA GLU A 316 -5.73 31.37 -33.36
C GLU A 316 -7.24 31.43 -33.61
N PRO A 317 -7.79 32.59 -34.00
CA PRO A 317 -9.20 32.65 -34.35
C PRO A 317 -9.40 31.86 -35.64
N GLU A 318 -9.94 30.66 -35.53
CA GLU A 318 -10.47 29.93 -36.68
C GLU A 318 -11.58 30.78 -37.33
N PRO A 319 -11.59 30.91 -38.66
CA PRO A 319 -12.53 31.76 -39.36
C PRO A 319 -13.95 31.18 -39.23
N ALA A 320 -14.89 32.04 -38.85
CA ALA A 320 -16.31 31.68 -38.72
C ALA A 320 -16.85 31.07 -40.03
N MET A 321 -17.20 29.79 -40.01
CA MET A 321 -18.03 29.18 -41.06
C MET A 321 -19.49 29.61 -40.85
N ILE A 322 -20.00 30.40 -41.79
CA ILE A 322 -21.42 30.78 -41.90
C ILE A 322 -22.18 29.58 -42.49
N PRO A 323 -23.34 29.17 -41.95
CA PRO A 323 -24.13 28.10 -42.56
C PRO A 323 -24.81 28.62 -43.82
N VAL A 324 -24.40 28.11 -44.99
CA VAL A 324 -25.09 28.38 -46.26
C VAL A 324 -26.29 27.46 -46.36
N ALA A 325 -27.48 28.05 -46.27
CA ALA A 325 -28.73 27.43 -46.64
C ALA A 325 -28.74 27.12 -48.15
N VAL A 326 -29.21 25.92 -48.48
CA VAL A 326 -29.39 25.42 -49.84
C VAL A 326 -30.63 26.08 -50.43
N GLU A 327 -30.49 26.91 -51.47
CA GLU A 327 -31.54 27.13 -52.47
C GLU A 327 -30.93 27.29 -53.88
N ALA A 328 -31.71 26.85 -54.87
CA ALA A 328 -31.30 26.54 -56.23
C ALA A 328 -31.35 27.73 -57.21
N GLU A 329 -30.43 27.69 -58.18
CA GLU A 329 -30.51 28.15 -59.58
C GLU A 329 -31.23 29.49 -59.89
N ASP A 330 -30.46 30.55 -60.22
CA ASP A 330 -30.37 31.08 -61.60
C ASP A 330 -29.37 32.26 -61.69
N SER A 331 -28.51 32.23 -62.72
CA SER A 331 -27.67 33.37 -63.18
C SER A 331 -28.51 34.30 -64.08
N PRO A 332 -28.13 35.57 -64.44
CA PRO A 332 -26.74 36.05 -64.62
C PRO A 332 -26.41 37.55 -64.33
N THR A 333 -25.10 37.79 -64.19
CA THR A 333 -24.29 38.95 -64.67
C THR A 333 -24.49 40.40 -64.18
N HIS A 334 -23.31 40.97 -63.85
CA HIS A 334 -22.82 42.35 -64.06
C HIS A 334 -22.92 43.42 -62.93
N ALA A 335 -21.71 43.79 -62.48
CA ALA A 335 -21.16 45.15 -62.31
C ALA A 335 -21.24 45.88 -60.94
N LYS A 336 -20.02 46.11 -60.41
CA LYS A 336 -19.42 47.33 -59.83
C LYS A 336 -19.79 47.82 -58.42
N GLU A 337 -18.70 48.07 -57.66
CA GLU A 337 -18.37 49.26 -56.83
C GLU A 337 -19.39 49.68 -55.74
N ALA A 338 -19.04 50.19 -54.56
CA ALA A 338 -17.80 50.39 -53.83
C ALA A 338 -18.20 50.93 -52.44
N ASP A 339 -17.27 50.80 -51.51
CA ASP A 339 -16.89 51.82 -50.53
C ASP A 339 -17.67 52.08 -49.22
N ALA A 340 -16.82 52.32 -48.22
CA ALA A 340 -16.93 53.15 -47.02
C ALA A 340 -18.05 52.85 -46.00
N LEU A 341 -17.70 52.32 -44.82
CA LEU A 341 -17.18 53.11 -43.67
C LEU A 341 -18.05 54.33 -43.37
N ILE A 342 -18.67 54.35 -42.18
CA ILE A 342 -18.49 55.44 -41.19
C ILE A 342 -19.12 55.02 -39.86
N ARG A 343 -18.23 54.94 -38.87
CA ARG A 343 -18.49 55.03 -37.44
C ARG A 343 -19.14 56.38 -37.11
N LYS A 344 -20.09 56.41 -36.18
CA LYS A 344 -20.00 57.37 -35.06
C LYS A 344 -20.85 56.94 -33.84
N PRO A 345 -20.42 57.28 -32.62
CA PRO A 345 -20.95 56.72 -31.39
C PRO A 345 -21.73 57.74 -30.53
N ALA A 346 -22.27 57.20 -29.44
CA ALA A 346 -22.58 57.82 -28.15
C ALA A 346 -23.85 58.68 -28.03
N GLY A 347 -24.70 58.29 -27.07
CA GLY A 347 -25.81 59.07 -26.56
C GLY A 347 -26.39 58.45 -25.30
N SER A 348 -25.93 58.97 -24.15
CA SER A 348 -26.22 58.59 -22.76
C SER A 348 -27.66 58.88 -22.28
N ARG A 349 -28.19 58.07 -21.34
CA ARG A 349 -28.90 58.44 -20.07
C ARG A 349 -29.77 57.28 -19.53
N VAL A 350 -29.46 56.70 -18.37
CA VAL A 350 -29.96 57.00 -16.98
C VAL A 350 -31.38 56.48 -16.68
N GLY A 351 -31.49 55.65 -15.62
CA GLY A 351 -32.71 55.30 -14.88
C GLY A 351 -32.75 53.79 -14.53
N ALA A 352 -32.24 53.33 -13.39
CA ALA A 352 -32.84 53.29 -12.04
C ALA A 352 -33.78 52.07 -11.79
N HIS A 353 -33.44 51.34 -10.71
CA HIS A 353 -34.18 50.33 -9.93
C HIS A 353 -34.35 48.89 -10.47
N GLY A 354 -34.09 47.92 -9.57
CA GLY A 354 -34.79 46.63 -9.55
C GLY A 354 -33.93 45.42 -9.14
N GLU A 355 -34.18 44.90 -7.94
CA GLU A 355 -33.74 43.59 -7.42
C GLU A 355 -34.25 42.39 -8.26
N GLY A 356 -33.58 41.23 -8.11
CA GLY A 356 -34.08 39.91 -8.52
C GLY A 356 -33.05 39.10 -9.30
N SER A 357 -32.30 38.19 -8.66
CA SER A 357 -32.59 36.75 -8.54
C SER A 357 -32.45 36.00 -9.88
N ASN A 358 -31.28 35.40 -10.11
CA ASN A 358 -31.01 34.47 -11.22
C ASN A 358 -30.82 33.07 -10.62
N ASP A 359 -31.89 32.29 -10.51
CA ASP A 359 -31.87 30.88 -10.08
C ASP A 359 -32.69 29.97 -11.01
N ASP A 360 -32.84 30.32 -12.30
CA ASP A 360 -33.66 29.55 -13.26
C ASP A 360 -32.84 28.80 -14.34
N MET A 361 -31.60 28.41 -14.06
CA MET A 361 -30.77 27.62 -15.01
C MET A 361 -30.25 26.29 -14.46
N MET A 362 -30.70 25.86 -13.28
CA MET A 362 -30.27 24.59 -12.66
C MET A 362 -31.35 23.49 -12.67
N ASP A 363 -32.62 23.80 -12.96
CA ASP A 363 -33.70 22.81 -12.92
C ASP A 363 -33.78 21.91 -14.17
N ASP A 364 -33.18 22.31 -15.29
CA ASP A 364 -33.26 21.57 -16.55
C ASP A 364 -32.26 20.39 -16.65
N LEU A 365 -31.30 20.28 -15.71
CA LEU A 365 -30.32 19.18 -15.71
C LEU A 365 -30.85 17.91 -15.01
N ASP A 366 -31.70 18.06 -13.99
CA ASP A 366 -32.23 16.92 -13.24
C ASP A 366 -33.27 16.12 -14.04
N GLU A 367 -33.97 16.75 -15.00
CA GLU A 367 -34.93 16.07 -15.89
C GLU A 367 -34.26 15.23 -16.99
N MET A 368 -32.97 15.48 -17.30
CA MET A 368 -32.18 14.66 -18.23
C MET A 368 -31.51 13.44 -17.57
N ILE A 369 -31.24 13.48 -16.26
CA ILE A 369 -30.54 12.41 -15.54
C ILE A 369 -31.50 11.38 -14.91
N PHE A 370 -32.66 11.81 -14.39
CA PHE A 370 -33.64 10.90 -13.81
C PHE A 370 -34.93 10.89 -14.63
N GLY A 371 -35.02 9.92 -15.55
CA GLY A 371 -36.16 9.75 -16.44
C GLY A 371 -37.54 9.90 -15.76
N LYS A 372 -38.38 10.68 -16.44
CA LYS A 372 -39.79 10.98 -16.17
C LYS A 372 -40.57 9.88 -15.43
N LYS A 373 -40.83 10.10 -14.13
CA LYS A 373 -41.79 9.31 -13.35
C LYS A 373 -43.21 9.83 -13.61
N GLY A 374 -43.86 9.29 -14.64
CA GLY A 374 -45.29 9.49 -14.86
C GLY A 374 -46.11 8.74 -13.81
N GLY A 375 -46.84 9.47 -12.99
CA GLY A 375 -47.94 8.93 -12.18
C GLY A 375 -49.29 9.37 -12.74
N ALA A 376 -50.22 8.44 -12.89
CA ALA A 376 -51.66 8.73 -12.85
C ALA A 376 -52.47 7.49 -12.41
N ASN A 377 -53.47 7.76 -11.58
CA ASN A 377 -54.27 6.88 -10.72
C ASN A 377 -55.32 5.97 -11.39
N THR A 378 -55.82 5.06 -10.56
CA THR A 378 -57.20 4.52 -10.35
C THR A 378 -57.23 2.98 -10.49
N SER A 379 -57.72 2.16 -9.55
CA SER A 379 -58.93 2.26 -8.74
C SER A 379 -58.91 1.28 -7.53
N SER A 380 -59.77 1.59 -6.58
CA SER A 380 -60.19 0.93 -5.33
C SER A 380 -60.35 -0.61 -5.33
N GLU A 381 -59.93 -1.25 -4.22
CA GLU A 381 -60.81 -1.91 -3.22
C GLU A 381 -59.98 -2.58 -2.11
N ASP A 382 -60.36 -2.33 -0.86
CA ASP A 382 -59.94 -2.96 0.40
C ASP A 382 -61.21 -3.64 0.98
N PRO A 383 -61.22 -4.44 2.07
CA PRO A 383 -60.11 -4.98 2.87
C PRO A 383 -60.29 -6.47 3.29
N LYS A 384 -59.27 -7.09 3.90
CA LYS A 384 -59.38 -7.83 5.19
C LYS A 384 -58.09 -8.56 5.57
N LYS A 385 -57.77 -8.41 6.86
CA LYS A 385 -56.68 -9.05 7.63
C LYS A 385 -57.35 -9.99 8.68
N PRO A 386 -56.59 -10.67 9.56
CA PRO A 386 -56.02 -12.04 9.54
C PRO A 386 -56.78 -12.94 10.58
N PRO A 387 -56.23 -13.93 11.36
CA PRO A 387 -54.91 -14.61 11.42
C PRO A 387 -54.92 -16.15 11.72
N SER A 388 -53.70 -16.68 11.93
CA SER A 388 -53.29 -17.74 12.89
C SER A 388 -53.56 -19.22 12.58
N SER A 389 -52.48 -20.03 12.61
CA SER A 389 -52.08 -20.92 13.73
C SER A 389 -51.57 -22.29 13.27
N SER A 390 -50.47 -22.75 13.89
CA SER A 390 -50.13 -24.15 14.26
C SER A 390 -50.03 -25.19 13.12
N SER A 391 -49.14 -26.19 13.11
CA SER A 391 -48.25 -26.78 14.10
C SER A 391 -47.51 -27.95 13.42
N SER A 392 -46.25 -28.13 13.82
CA SER A 392 -45.58 -29.41 14.14
C SER A 392 -45.87 -30.70 13.33
N SER A 393 -44.75 -31.27 12.86
CA SER A 393 -44.31 -32.64 13.18
C SER A 393 -44.99 -33.84 12.50
N LYS A 394 -44.20 -34.44 11.60
CA LYS A 394 -43.66 -35.81 11.68
C LYS A 394 -44.61 -37.02 11.75
N ASP A 395 -44.18 -37.96 10.90
CA ASP A 395 -44.13 -39.40 11.06
C ASP A 395 -45.28 -40.28 10.52
N ASP A 396 -44.80 -41.26 9.75
CA ASP A 396 -45.20 -42.65 9.66
C ASP A 396 -46.12 -43.18 8.55
N LEU A 397 -45.46 -44.06 7.78
CA LEU A 397 -45.84 -45.42 7.37
C LEU A 397 -46.78 -45.66 6.17
N ILE A 398 -46.13 -46.19 5.11
CA ILE A 398 -46.38 -47.44 4.38
C ILE A 398 -47.82 -47.80 3.98
N SER A 399 -48.01 -48.00 2.66
CA SER A 399 -48.89 -48.98 1.99
C SER A 399 -48.92 -48.62 0.50
N PHE A 400 -48.68 -49.45 -0.53
CA PHE A 400 -48.44 -50.89 -0.72
C PHE A 400 -47.42 -51.05 -1.86
#